data_AF-A0A3R9THM1-F1
#
_entry.id   AF-A0A3R9THM1-F1
#
_cell.length_a   1.000
_cell.length_b   1.000
_cell.length_c   1.000
_cell.angle_alpha   90.00
_cell.angle_beta   90.00
_cell.angle_gamma   90.00
#
_symmetry.space_group_name_H-M   'P 1'
#
loop_
_entity.id
_entity.type
_entity.pdbx_description
1 polymer ?
#
loop_
_entity_poly.entity_id
_entity_poly.type
_entity_poly.pdbx_seq_one_letter_code
_entity_poly.pdbx_strand_id
1 'polypeptide(L)' 'GRERLDTDNQQYTHVNGVDAVIMGHTVTQKPCKRDNCYWIDTGAVHWGTITILDLETI' A
#
# COMPACT_ATOMS: atom_id res chain seq x y z
N GLY A 1 11.00 13.26 5.53
CA GLY A 1 11.18 12.51 4.26
C GLY A 1 10.03 12.85 3.34
N ARG A 2 10.21 12.79 2.02
CA ARG A 2 9.09 13.03 1.09
C ARG A 2 8.08 11.90 1.22
N GLU A 3 6.82 12.24 1.42
CA GLU A 3 5.72 11.28 1.42
C GLU A 3 5.55 10.74 0.00
N ARG A 4 5.50 9.40 -0.16
CA ARG A 4 5.43 8.75 -1.48
C ARG A 4 4.00 8.60 -2.00
N LEU A 5 3.02 8.84 -1.13
CA LEU A 5 1.61 8.80 -1.44
C LEU A 5 1.06 10.23 -1.40
N ASP A 6 0.42 10.63 -2.49
CA ASP A 6 -0.37 11.84 -2.55
C ASP A 6 -1.82 11.45 -2.28
N THR A 7 -2.33 11.78 -1.09
CA THR A 7 -3.71 11.45 -0.70
C THR A 7 -4.74 12.41 -1.29
N ASP A 8 -4.30 13.59 -1.72
CA ASP A 8 -5.18 14.69 -2.14
C ASP A 8 -5.42 14.67 -3.66
N ASN A 9 -4.57 13.97 -4.41
CA ASN A 9 -4.72 13.80 -5.86
C ASN A 9 -5.91 12.91 -6.22
N GLN A 10 -7.05 13.52 -6.57
CA GLN A 10 -8.29 12.84 -6.96
C GLN A 10 -8.28 12.18 -8.35
N GLN A 11 -7.19 12.30 -9.13
CA GLN A 11 -7.12 11.73 -10.48
C GLN A 11 -7.16 10.20 -10.48
N TYR A 12 -6.56 9.57 -9.48
CA TYR A 12 -6.49 8.12 -9.34
C TYR A 12 -7.21 7.69 -8.07
N THR A 13 -8.23 6.87 -8.23
CA THR A 13 -9.12 6.43 -7.15
C THR A 13 -9.35 4.92 -7.26
N HIS A 14 -10.42 4.42 -6.65
CA HIS A 14 -10.85 3.02 -6.66
C HIS A 14 -10.69 2.33 -8.03
N VAL A 15 -10.03 1.16 -8.02
CA VAL A 15 -9.84 0.31 -9.20
C VAL A 15 -11.05 -0.59 -9.38
N ASN A 16 -11.70 -0.52 -10.54
CA ASN A 16 -12.89 -1.31 -10.82
C ASN A 16 -12.55 -2.73 -11.31
N GLY A 17 -13.45 -3.69 -11.05
CA GLY A 17 -13.33 -5.08 -11.53
C GLY A 17 -12.51 -6.00 -10.63
N VAL A 18 -12.03 -5.49 -9.49
CA VAL A 18 -11.30 -6.23 -8.45
C VAL A 18 -11.65 -5.68 -7.08
N ASP A 19 -11.70 -6.55 -6.06
CA ASP A 19 -12.01 -6.13 -4.69
C ASP A 19 -10.84 -5.40 -4.03
N ALA A 20 -9.61 -5.84 -4.30
CA ALA A 20 -8.40 -5.25 -3.75
C ALA A 20 -7.19 -5.39 -4.69
N VAL A 21 -6.30 -4.39 -4.65
CA VAL A 21 -5.00 -4.38 -5.34
C VAL A 21 -3.90 -4.32 -4.29
N ILE A 22 -3.10 -5.38 -4.17
CA ILE A 22 -2.03 -5.49 -3.16
C ILE A 22 -0.68 -5.35 -3.87
N MET A 23 0.12 -4.38 -3.44
CA MET A 23 1.34 -3.96 -4.13
C MET A 23 2.55 -3.94 -3.19
N GLY A 24 3.70 -4.31 -3.77
CA GLY A 24 5.02 -4.02 -3.21
C GLY A 24 5.74 -2.94 -4.03
N HIS A 25 7.04 -3.13 -4.28
CA HIS A 25 7.90 -2.31 -5.14
C HIS A 25 8.25 -0.92 -4.59
N THR A 26 7.25 -0.10 -4.28
CA THR A 26 7.47 1.17 -3.59
C THR A 26 7.55 0.92 -2.09
N VAL A 27 8.75 1.08 -1.54
CA VAL A 27 8.99 0.95 -0.11
C VAL A 27 8.35 2.10 0.67
N THR A 28 7.52 1.79 1.67
CA THR A 28 6.85 2.74 2.56
C THR A 28 7.24 2.48 4.02
N GLN A 29 7.24 3.50 4.88
CA GLN A 29 7.64 3.31 6.29
C GLN A 29 6.64 2.49 7.12
N LYS A 30 5.39 2.42 6.67
CA LYS A 30 4.29 1.66 7.28
C LYS A 30 3.37 1.15 6.17
N PRO A 31 2.61 0.07 6.41
CA PRO A 31 1.57 -0.34 5.48
C PRO A 31 0.59 0.82 5.28
N CYS A 32 0.17 1.04 4.04
CA CYS A 32 -0.74 2.11 3.70
C CYS A 32 -1.81 1.63 2.73
N LYS A 33 -2.99 2.25 2.85
CA LYS A 33 -4.16 1.95 2.04
C LYS A 33 -4.67 3.26 1.44
N ARG A 34 -5.08 3.20 0.18
CA ARG A 34 -5.85 4.23 -0.49
C ARG A 34 -6.91 3.56 -1.35
N ASP A 35 -8.18 3.88 -1.11
CA ASP A 35 -9.31 3.19 -1.74
C ASP A 35 -9.19 1.66 -1.56
N ASN A 36 -9.21 0.88 -2.64
CA ASN A 36 -8.99 -0.57 -2.62
C ASN A 36 -7.53 -0.99 -2.90
N CYS A 37 -6.58 -0.04 -2.85
CA CYS A 37 -5.17 -0.30 -3.06
C CYS A 37 -4.39 -0.36 -1.74
N TYR A 38 -3.54 -1.38 -1.59
CA TYR A 38 -2.74 -1.64 -0.40
C TYR A 38 -1.26 -1.71 -0.77
N TRP A 39 -0.40 -0.98 -0.06
CA TRP A 39 1.06 -1.06 -0.18
C TRP A 39 1.63 -1.74 1.06
N ILE A 40 2.25 -2.90 0.85
CA ILE A 40 2.75 -3.76 1.94
C ILE A 40 4.28 -3.87 1.97
N ASP A 41 4.99 -3.26 1.02
CA ASP A 41 6.45 -3.24 1.05
C ASP A 41 6.95 -2.23 2.08
N THR A 42 7.15 -2.73 3.30
CA THR A 42 7.75 -1.97 4.41
C THR A 42 9.26 -2.15 4.52
N GLY A 43 9.90 -2.59 3.44
CA GLY A 43 11.36 -2.59 3.35
C GLY A 43 12.03 -3.62 4.23
N ALA A 44 11.58 -4.89 4.18
CA ALA A 44 12.13 -5.98 4.99
C ALA A 44 13.66 -6.07 4.97
N VAL A 45 14.27 -5.91 3.79
CA VAL A 45 15.75 -5.93 3.64
C VAL A 45 16.42 -4.64 4.11
N HIS A 46 15.71 -3.51 4.10
CA HIS A 46 16.25 -2.20 4.44
C HIS A 46 16.15 -1.92 5.95
N TRP A 47 15.07 -2.36 6.59
CA TRP A 47 14.71 -1.98 7.97
C TRP A 47 14.29 -3.17 8.85
N GLY A 48 14.32 -4.40 8.34
CA GLY A 48 13.95 -5.60 9.10
C GLY A 48 12.44 -5.76 9.34
N THR A 49 11.61 -4.92 8.74
CA THR A 49 10.15 -4.95 8.88
C THR A 49 9.52 -5.70 7.73
N ILE A 50 8.87 -6.84 8.02
CA ILE A 50 8.04 -7.57 7.05
C ILE A 50 6.57 -7.33 7.36
N THR A 51 5.79 -6.95 6.35
CA THR A 51 4.33 -6.81 6.49
C THR A 51 3.65 -8.11 6.12
N ILE A 52 2.76 -8.56 6.99
CA ILE A 52 1.85 -9.67 6.75
C ILE A 52 0.43 -9.08 6.79
N LEU A 53 -0.36 -9.41 5.78
CA LEU A 53 -1.73 -8.93 5.63
C LEU A 53 -2.68 -10.13 5.68
N ASP A 54 -3.67 -10.07 6.56
CA ASP A 54 -4.70 -11.10 6.67
C ASP A 54 -5.84 -10.81 5.69
N LEU A 55 -5.96 -11.66 4.67
CA LEU A 55 -6.92 -11.48 3.58
C LEU A 55 -8.39 -11.65 4.01
N GLU A 56 -8.67 -12.31 5.14
CA GLU A 56 -10.06 -12.42 5.65
C GLU A 56 -10.60 -11.08 6.15
N THR A 57 -9.71 -10.10 6.38
CA THR A 57 -10.02 -8.80 6.99
C THR A 57 -9.96 -7.62 6.01
N ILE A 58 -9.79 -7.89 4.72
CA ILE A 58 -9.61 -6.89 3.66
C ILE A 58 -10.92 -6.50 2.98
#